data_AF-A0A2N3CNU1-F1
#
_entry.id   AF-A0A2N3CNU1-F1
#
_cell.length_a   1.000
_cell.length_b   1.000
_cell.length_c   1.000
_cell.angle_alpha   90.00
_cell.angle_beta   90.00
_cell.angle_gamma   90.00
#
_symmetry.space_group_name_H-M   'P 1'
#
loop_
_entity.id
_entity.type
_entity.pdbx_description
1 polymer ?
#
loop_
_entity_poly.entity_id
_entity_poly.type
_entity_poly.pdbx_seq_one_letter_code
_entity_poly.pdbx_strand_id
1 'polypeptide(L)'
;MTRTTRLFWLLAALWALLWGGSFAAVWLTEPTGDGFTRGLDRLARFAGLQAAAGMTAVPLWLGGRRRFPRGTAPRWLSRVPLLLAALLLGFVIAVTLWAMLQPPHAPAPSTIIPRAE
;
A
#
# COMPACT_ATOMS: atom_id res chain seq x y z
N MET A 1 11.82 21.88 -22.40
CA MET A 1 11.16 21.38 -21.17
C MET A 1 11.11 22.49 -20.13
N THR A 2 9.94 22.92 -19.66
CA THR A 2 9.84 23.94 -18.61
C THR A 2 10.20 23.36 -17.24
N ARG A 3 10.63 24.21 -16.29
CA ARG A 3 10.99 23.80 -14.91
C ARG A 3 9.91 22.95 -14.27
N THR A 4 8.63 23.27 -14.52
CA THR A 4 7.54 22.52 -13.89
C THR A 4 7.20 21.22 -14.58
N THR A 5 7.46 21.07 -15.88
CA THR A 5 7.40 19.75 -16.53
C THR A 5 8.45 18.82 -15.93
N ARG A 6 9.66 19.30 -15.66
CA ARG A 6 10.70 18.51 -14.97
C ARG A 6 10.25 18.10 -13.57
N LEU A 7 9.70 19.05 -12.79
CA LEU A 7 9.20 18.77 -11.44
C LEU A 7 8.09 17.71 -11.44
N PHE A 8 7.17 17.75 -12.41
CA PHE A 8 6.13 16.73 -12.56
C PHE A 8 6.74 15.33 -12.76
N TRP A 9 7.72 15.19 -13.65
CA TRP A 9 8.38 13.90 -13.91
C TRP A 9 9.21 13.42 -12.72
N LEU A 10 9.89 14.32 -12.01
CA LEU A 10 10.61 13.97 -10.78
C LEU A 10 9.66 13.47 -9.70
N LEU A 11 8.52 14.14 -9.53
CA LEU A 11 7.50 13.72 -8.58
C LEU A 11 6.86 12.39 -9.00
N ALA A 12 6.66 12.14 -10.29
CA ALA A 12 6.15 10.89 -10.82
C ALA A 12 7.13 9.73 -10.60
N ALA A 13 8.42 9.98 -10.79
CA ALA A 13 9.48 9.01 -10.51
C ALA A 13 9.56 8.71 -9.01
N LEU A 14 9.51 9.74 -8.15
CA LEU A 14 9.47 9.55 -6.69
C LEU A 14 8.25 8.72 -6.28
N TRP A 15 7.07 9.04 -6.80
CA TRP A 15 5.87 8.25 -6.55
C TRP A 15 6.04 6.78 -6.97
N ALA A 16 6.58 6.54 -8.17
CA ALA A 16 6.80 5.18 -8.67
C ALA A 16 7.78 4.40 -7.81
N LEU A 17 8.85 5.05 -7.31
CA LEU A 17 9.81 4.46 -6.39
C LEU A 17 9.18 4.15 -5.03
N LEU A 18 8.36 5.05 -4.48
CA LEU A 18 7.66 4.82 -3.21
C LEU A 18 6.65 3.67 -3.33
N TRP A 19 5.83 3.70 -4.38
CA TRP A 19 4.81 2.70 -4.62
C TRP A 19 5.43 1.33 -4.96
N GLY A 20 6.34 1.26 -5.94
CA GLY A 20 7.01 0.01 -6.31
C GLY A 20 7.94 -0.50 -5.21
N GLY A 21 8.66 0.41 -4.56
CA GLY A 21 9.53 0.11 -3.43
C GLY A 21 8.77 -0.42 -2.22
N SER A 22 7.48 -0.09 -2.05
CA SER A 22 6.66 -0.67 -0.97
C SER A 22 6.55 -2.19 -1.08
N PHE A 23 6.39 -2.74 -2.29
CA PHE A 23 6.33 -4.19 -2.50
C PHE A 23 7.69 -4.83 -2.24
N ALA A 24 8.77 -4.22 -2.76
CA ALA A 24 10.12 -4.68 -2.48
C ALA A 24 10.42 -4.68 -0.97
N ALA A 25 9.95 -3.67 -0.23
CA ALA A 25 10.13 -3.58 1.21
C ALA A 25 9.46 -4.74 1.95
N VAL A 26 8.30 -5.22 1.51
CA VAL A 26 7.66 -6.41 2.11
C VAL A 26 8.52 -7.65 1.94
N TRP A 27 9.12 -7.84 0.76
CA TRP A 27 9.97 -8.98 0.45
C TRP A 27 11.33 -8.94 1.13
N LEU A 28 11.92 -7.75 1.23
CA LEU A 28 13.28 -7.55 1.75
C LEU A 28 13.33 -7.36 3.27
N THR A 29 12.22 -7.02 3.91
CA THR A 29 12.19 -6.83 5.38
C THR A 29 12.10 -8.20 6.05
N GLU A 30 13.05 -8.51 6.93
CA GLU A 30 12.99 -9.72 7.74
C GLU A 30 11.83 -9.62 8.76
N PRO A 31 11.05 -10.68 8.98
CA PRO A 31 9.97 -10.65 9.95
C PRO A 31 10.56 -10.76 11.36
N THR A 32 10.54 -9.66 12.09
CA THR A 32 10.88 -9.59 13.51
C THR A 32 9.67 -9.88 14.40
N GLY A 33 9.91 -10.27 15.66
CA GLY A 33 8.87 -10.58 16.67
C GLY A 33 8.55 -12.06 16.86
N ASP A 34 7.70 -12.33 17.85
CA ASP A 34 7.29 -13.66 18.31
C ASP A 34 5.81 -13.93 18.06
N GLY A 35 5.50 -15.14 17.59
CA GLY A 35 4.12 -15.61 17.39
C GLY A 35 3.29 -14.63 16.54
N PHE A 36 2.26 -14.04 17.15
CA PHE A 36 1.29 -13.16 16.51
C PHE A 36 1.87 -11.84 15.97
N THR A 37 2.95 -11.31 16.56
CA THR A 37 3.54 -10.04 16.10
C THR A 37 4.49 -10.23 14.92
N ARG A 38 4.85 -11.49 14.61
CA ARG A 38 5.77 -11.82 13.53
C ARG A 38 5.22 -11.37 12.19
N GLY A 39 5.86 -10.36 11.60
CA GLY A 39 5.49 -9.79 10.30
C GLY A 39 4.73 -8.46 10.36
N LEU A 40 4.37 -7.95 11.55
CA LEU A 40 3.82 -6.61 11.68
C LEU A 40 4.78 -5.54 11.15
N ASP A 41 6.10 -5.75 11.27
CA ASP A 41 7.10 -4.82 10.74
C ASP A 41 7.04 -4.68 9.21
N ARG A 42 6.76 -5.78 8.50
CA ARG A 42 6.57 -5.75 7.03
C ARG A 42 5.34 -4.93 6.67
N LEU A 43 4.23 -5.16 7.37
CA LEU A 43 2.98 -4.45 7.20
C LEU A 43 3.12 -2.96 7.52
N ALA A 44 3.75 -2.61 8.64
CA ALA A 44 3.99 -1.24 9.05
C ALA A 44 4.85 -0.50 8.03
N ARG A 45 5.92 -1.14 7.54
CA ARG A 45 6.81 -0.55 6.53
C ARG A 45 6.12 -0.38 5.17
N PHE A 46 5.33 -1.37 4.74
CA PHE A 46 4.50 -1.26 3.55
C PHE A 46 3.50 -0.12 3.66
N ALA A 47 2.74 -0.07 4.76
CA ALA A 47 1.74 0.97 5.02
C ALA A 47 2.37 2.37 5.06
N GLY A 48 3.54 2.53 5.68
CA GLY A 48 4.28 3.80 5.69
C GLY A 48 4.68 4.27 4.30
N LEU A 49 5.22 3.37 3.46
CA LEU A 49 5.56 3.69 2.06
C LEU A 49 4.33 3.98 1.21
N GLN A 50 3.23 3.26 1.42
CA GLN A 50 1.96 3.51 0.74
C GLN A 50 1.34 4.85 1.15
N ALA A 51 1.45 5.25 2.42
CA ALA A 51 1.02 6.58 2.87
C ALA A 51 1.82 7.68 2.16
N ALA A 52 3.15 7.55 2.10
CA ALA A 52 4.00 8.49 1.36
C ALA A 52 3.68 8.52 -0.16
N ALA A 53 3.41 7.36 -0.76
CA ALA A 53 2.94 7.26 -2.14
C ALA A 53 1.57 7.96 -2.33
N GLY A 54 0.64 7.80 -1.38
CA GLY A 54 -0.66 8.48 -1.39
C GLY A 54 -0.51 10.00 -1.32
N MET A 55 0.37 10.52 -0.46
CA MET A 55 0.64 11.95 -0.33
C MET A 55 1.23 12.55 -1.62
N THR A 56 2.00 11.78 -2.39
CA THR A 56 2.55 12.22 -3.68
C THR A 56 1.56 12.08 -4.85
N ALA A 57 0.57 11.18 -4.74
CA ALA A 57 -0.45 10.96 -5.77
C ALA A 57 -1.36 12.19 -5.99
N VAL A 58 -1.75 12.90 -4.93
CA VAL A 58 -2.62 14.08 -4.99
C VAL A 58 -2.01 15.24 -5.81
N PRO A 59 -0.80 15.73 -5.50
CA PRO A 59 -0.16 16.80 -6.30
C PRO A 59 0.14 16.36 -7.73
N LEU A 60 0.42 15.07 -7.98
CA LEU A 60 0.56 14.54 -9.34
C LEU A 60 -0.75 14.66 -10.13
N TRP A 61 -1.87 14.26 -9.54
CA TRP A 61 -3.17 14.35 -10.18
C TRP A 61 -3.59 15.81 -10.43
N LEU A 62 -3.44 16.69 -9.44
CA LEU A 62 -3.72 18.14 -9.60
C LEU A 62 -2.83 18.77 -10.67
N GLY A 63 -1.53 18.48 -10.62
CA GLY A 63 -0.53 18.99 -11.56
C GLY A 63 -0.81 18.53 -12.98
N GLY A 64 -1.13 17.25 -13.16
CA GLY A 64 -1.45 16.67 -14.46
C GLY A 64 -2.76 17.21 -15.04
N ARG A 65 -3.79 17.39 -14.20
CA ARG A 65 -5.09 17.95 -14.62
C ARG A 65 -4.99 19.39 -15.10
N ARG A 66 -4.14 20.22 -14.46
CA ARG A 66 -4.00 21.66 -14.74
C ARG A 66 -3.04 21.96 -15.89
N ARG A 67 -1.96 21.19 -16.06
CA ARG A 67 -0.89 21.51 -17.04
C ARG A 67 -1.04 20.86 -18.40
N PHE A 68 -1.71 19.72 -18.48
CA PHE A 68 -1.79 18.98 -19.73
C PHE A 68 -3.19 19.11 -20.38
N PRO A 69 -3.27 19.31 -21.71
CA PRO A 69 -4.54 19.35 -22.43
C PRO A 69 -5.35 18.06 -22.28
N ARG A 70 -6.69 18.16 -22.45
CA ARG A 70 -7.56 16.98 -22.52
C ARG A 70 -7.11 16.07 -23.67
N GLY A 71 -7.12 14.74 -23.47
CA GLY A 71 -6.71 13.75 -24.47
C GLY A 71 -5.22 13.42 -24.53
N THR A 72 -4.37 14.09 -23.75
CA THR A 72 -2.92 13.81 -23.77
C THR A 72 -2.53 12.68 -22.81
N ALA A 73 -1.58 11.83 -23.22
CA ALA A 73 -1.09 10.70 -22.43
C ALA A 73 -0.64 11.07 -21.00
N PRO A 74 0.11 12.18 -20.75
CA PRO A 74 0.54 12.56 -19.40
C PRO A 74 -0.62 12.87 -18.44
N ARG A 75 -1.75 13.36 -18.97
CA ARG A 75 -2.96 13.66 -18.20
C ARG A 75 -3.71 12.40 -17.78
N TRP A 76 -3.63 11.35 -18.59
CA TRP A 76 -4.16 10.04 -18.22
C TRP A 76 -3.25 9.38 -17.19
N LEU A 77 -1.93 9.45 -17.40
CA LEU A 77 -0.92 8.92 -16.48
C LEU A 77 -1.01 9.53 -15.08
N SER A 78 -1.34 10.82 -14.97
CA SER A 78 -1.51 11.48 -13.67
C SER A 78 -2.70 10.96 -12.84
N ARG A 79 -3.59 10.13 -13.42
CA ARG A 79 -4.69 9.47 -12.71
C ARG A 79 -4.28 8.12 -12.12
N VAL A 80 -3.26 7.48 -12.70
CA VAL A 80 -2.80 6.15 -12.29
C VAL A 80 -2.43 6.11 -10.80
N PRO A 81 -1.66 7.07 -10.25
CA PRO A 81 -1.38 7.11 -8.82
C PRO A 81 -2.61 7.08 -7.93
N LEU A 82 -3.62 7.89 -8.28
CA LEU A 82 -4.84 8.03 -7.49
C LEU A 82 -5.73 6.79 -7.61
N LEU A 83 -5.83 6.21 -8.81
CA LEU A 83 -6.59 4.99 -9.06
C LEU A 83 -5.99 3.79 -8.32
N LEU A 84 -4.66 3.64 -8.32
CA LEU A 84 -3.99 2.58 -7.59
C LEU A 84 -4.14 2.73 -6.08
N ALA A 85 -4.06 3.96 -5.56
CA ALA A 85 -4.33 4.22 -4.14
C ALA A 85 -5.77 3.87 -3.77
N ALA A 86 -6.76 4.27 -4.58
CA ALA A 86 -8.15 3.95 -4.36
C ALA A 86 -8.43 2.43 -4.44
N LEU A 87 -7.83 1.74 -5.42
CA LEU A 87 -7.94 0.30 -5.58
C LEU A 87 -7.34 -0.44 -4.38
N LEU A 88 -6.15 -0.03 -3.93
CA LEU A 88 -5.50 -0.62 -2.76
C LEU A 88 -6.35 -0.42 -1.50
N LEU A 89 -6.85 0.79 -1.28
CA LEU A 89 -7.72 1.08 -0.13
C LEU A 89 -9.00 0.25 -0.18
N GLY A 90 -9.66 0.19 -1.35
CA GLY A 90 -10.84 -0.65 -1.56
C GLY A 90 -10.57 -2.12 -1.30
N PHE A 91 -9.42 -2.64 -1.74
CA PHE A 91 -8.99 -4.00 -1.46
C PHE A 91 -8.79 -4.26 0.04
N VAL A 92 -8.11 -3.36 0.76
CA VAL A 92 -7.90 -3.48 2.21
C VAL A 92 -9.23 -3.47 2.96
N ILE A 93 -10.15 -2.58 2.58
CA ILE A 93 -11.50 -2.52 3.17
C ILE A 93 -12.25 -3.83 2.89
N ALA A 94 -12.23 -4.31 1.65
CA ALA A 94 -12.91 -5.54 1.26
C ALA A 94 -12.40 -6.75 2.04
N VAL A 95 -11.08 -6.91 2.17
CA VAL A 95 -10.47 -8.01 2.94
C VAL A 95 -10.81 -7.90 4.42
N THR A 96 -10.76 -6.69 4.98
CA THR A 96 -11.13 -6.45 6.39
C THR A 96 -12.58 -6.83 6.64
N LEU A 97 -13.51 -6.35 5.82
CA LEU A 97 -14.93 -6.68 5.93
C LEU A 97 -15.17 -8.18 5.75
N TRP A 98 -14.50 -8.80 4.78
CA TRP A 98 -14.59 -10.25 4.56
C TRP A 98 -14.10 -11.05 5.78
N ALA A 99 -13.00 -10.63 6.41
CA ALA A 99 -12.46 -11.27 7.60
C ALA A 99 -13.41 -11.11 8.80
N MET A 100 -14.04 -9.93 8.96
CA MET A 100 -15.02 -9.68 10.03
C MET A 100 -16.29 -10.52 9.92
N LEU A 101 -16.61 -11.01 8.72
CA LEU A 101 -17.78 -11.86 8.47
C LEU A 101 -17.51 -13.35 8.68
N GLN A 102 -16.26 -13.76 8.92
CA GLN A 102 -15.93 -15.17 9.13
C GLN A 102 -16.43 -15.67 10.50
N PRO A 103 -17.02 -16.88 10.58
CA PRO A 103 -17.42 -17.46 11.86
C PRO A 103 -16.21 -17.66 12.79
N PRO A 104 -16.38 -17.49 14.11
CA PRO A 104 -15.32 -17.78 15.07
C PRO A 104 -14.91 -19.25 14.94
N HIS A 105 -13.61 -19.47 14.79
CA HIS A 105 -13.08 -20.84 14.70
C HIS A 105 -13.20 -21.49 16.08
N ALA A 106 -13.83 -22.67 16.14
CA ALA A 106 -13.93 -23.43 17.38
C ALA A 106 -12.51 -23.74 17.90
N PRO A 107 -12.23 -23.55 19.21
CA PRO A 107 -10.93 -23.89 19.75
C PRO A 107 -10.64 -25.37 19.54
N ALA A 108 -9.40 -25.69 19.18
CA ALA A 108 -8.96 -27.09 19.09
C ALA A 108 -9.19 -27.78 20.45
N PRO A 109 -9.62 -29.05 20.48
CA PRO A 109 -9.79 -29.78 21.73
C PRO A 109 -8.47 -29.77 22.50
N SER A 110 -8.48 -29.24 23.72
CA SER A 110 -7.31 -29.26 24.58
C SER A 110 -7.00 -30.71 24.93
N THR A 111 -5.91 -31.25 24.39
CA THR A 111 -5.30 -32.47 24.92
C THR A 111 -4.85 -32.17 26.33
N ILE A 112 -5.68 -32.56 27.31
CA ILE A 112 -5.30 -32.63 28.72
C ILE A 112 -4.19 -33.67 28.78
N ILE A 113 -2.93 -33.22 28.84
CA ILE A 113 -1.80 -34.12 29.10
C ILE A 113 -1.83 -34.40 30.60
N PRO A 114 -2.10 -35.64 31.05
CA PRO A 114 -2.09 -35.97 32.47
C PRO A 114 -0.68 -35.73 33.01
N ARG A 115 -0.60 -34.91 34.06
CA ARG A 115 0.65 -34.67 34.78
C ARG A 115 1.00 -35.95 35.53
N ALA A 116 2.11 -36.60 35.17
CA ALA A 116 2.64 -37.71 35.95
C ALA A 116 3.22 -37.12 37.25
N GLU A 117 2.59 -37.44 38.37
CA GLU A 117 3.08 -37.20 39.72
C GLU A 117 4.03 -38.32 40.15
#